data_AF-T1GBE0-F1
#
_entry.id   AF-T1GBE0-F1
#
_cell.length_a   1.000
_cell.length_b   1.000
_cell.length_c   1.000
_cell.angle_alpha   90.00
_cell.angle_beta   90.00
_cell.angle_gamma   90.00
#
_symmetry.space_group_name_H-M   'P 1'
#
loop_
_entity.id
_entity.type
_entity.pdbx_description
1 polymer ?
#
loop_
_entity_poly.entity_id
_entity_poly.type
_entity_poly.pdbx_seq_one_letter_code
_entity_poly.pdbx_strand_id
1 'polypeptide(L)'
;MNSSGNVVTLVTQYRPEEYNSFEARMHEIKKQAAAVSSGGTLLRTTQKRSLYVRALFDYDPNRDDGLPSRGLPFRHGDILHVTNAADDEWWQARRVLGDGEEATIGIVPSKRRWERKQRARDRNVKFQGQSANNATNADK
;
A
#
# COMPACT_ATOMS: atom_id res chain seq x y z
N MET A 1 14.14 -43.55 -16.76
CA MET A 1 15.32 -42.67 -16.64
C MET A 1 15.16 -41.60 -17.69
N ASN A 2 14.74 -40.41 -17.30
CA ASN A 2 14.19 -39.41 -18.23
C ASN A 2 15.26 -38.31 -18.38
N SER A 3 16.12 -38.46 -19.37
CA SER A 3 17.11 -37.45 -19.74
C SER A 3 16.47 -36.49 -20.74
N SER A 4 16.05 -35.31 -20.27
CA SER A 4 15.53 -34.25 -21.14
C SER A 4 16.68 -33.56 -21.87
N GLY A 5 17.00 -34.07 -23.07
CA GLY A 5 18.13 -33.64 -23.91
C GLY A 5 17.96 -32.31 -24.65
N ASN A 6 17.46 -31.26 -24.00
CA ASN A 6 17.42 -29.93 -24.61
C ASN A 6 18.80 -29.27 -24.48
N VAL A 7 19.60 -29.34 -25.55
CA VAL A 7 20.86 -28.61 -25.66
C VAL A 7 20.56 -27.15 -26.01
N VAL A 8 20.88 -26.23 -25.11
CA VAL A 8 20.73 -24.78 -25.32
C VAL A 8 22.09 -24.20 -25.66
N THR A 9 22.21 -23.58 -26.84
CA THR A 9 23.42 -22.85 -27.22
C THR A 9 23.33 -21.41 -26.73
N LEU A 10 24.18 -21.05 -25.77
CA LEU A 10 24.21 -19.73 -25.18
C LEU A 10 25.30 -18.90 -25.86
N VAL A 11 24.89 -17.89 -26.63
CA VAL A 11 25.84 -16.97 -27.28
C VAL A 11 26.12 -15.81 -26.33
N THR A 12 27.36 -15.67 -25.91
CA THR A 12 27.80 -14.58 -25.02
C THR A 12 28.64 -13.57 -25.81
N GLN A 13 28.44 -12.28 -25.54
CA GLN A 13 29.28 -11.22 -26.10
C GLN A 13 29.81 -10.34 -24.96
N TYR A 14 31.12 -10.13 -24.93
CA TYR A 14 31.76 -9.28 -23.93
C TYR A 14 31.68 -7.81 -24.36
N ARG A 15 30.84 -7.03 -23.66
CA ARG A 15 30.67 -5.59 -23.87
C ARG A 15 30.63 -4.85 -22.53
N PRO A 16 31.79 -4.53 -21.94
CA PRO A 16 31.87 -3.99 -20.58
C PRO A 16 31.19 -2.62 -20.45
N GLU A 17 31.28 -1.75 -21.46
CA GLU A 17 30.66 -0.41 -21.43
C GLU A 17 29.12 -0.47 -21.41
N GLU A 18 28.53 -1.36 -22.23
CA GLU A 18 27.08 -1.58 -22.25
C GLU A 18 26.61 -2.20 -20.94
N TYR A 19 27.34 -3.18 -20.41
CA TYR A 19 27.02 -3.81 -19.13
C TYR A 19 27.10 -2.82 -17.96
N ASN A 20 28.11 -1.96 -17.93
CA ASN A 20 28.27 -0.94 -16.89
C ASN A 20 27.15 0.11 -16.96
N SER A 21 26.76 0.53 -18.18
CA SER A 21 25.63 1.42 -18.40
C SER A 21 24.30 0.79 -17.95
N PHE A 22 24.13 -0.51 -18.21
CA PHE A 22 22.97 -1.28 -17.77
C PHE A 22 22.91 -1.42 -16.24
N GLU A 23 24.03 -1.79 -15.60
CA GLU A 23 24.15 -1.88 -14.14
C GLU A 23 23.88 -0.54 -13.47
N ALA A 24 24.42 0.56 -14.00
CA ALA A 24 24.15 1.91 -13.49
C ALA A 24 22.65 2.25 -13.56
N ARG A 25 21.99 1.93 -14.68
CA ARG A 25 20.54 2.13 -14.83
C ARG A 25 19.74 1.25 -13.87
N MET A 26 20.11 -0.01 -13.73
CA MET A 26 19.49 -0.94 -12.79
C MET A 26 19.65 -0.49 -11.34
N HIS A 27 20.82 0.02 -10.99
CA HIS A 27 21.11 0.55 -9.66
C HIS A 27 20.29 1.83 -9.38
N GLU A 28 20.18 2.73 -10.35
CA GLU A 28 19.32 3.92 -10.25
C GLU A 28 17.84 3.54 -10.08
N ILE A 29 17.34 2.58 -10.86
CA ILE A 29 15.96 2.06 -10.71
C ILE A 29 15.76 1.43 -9.34
N LYS A 30 16.71 0.61 -8.87
CA LYS A 30 16.67 0.01 -7.53
C LYS A 30 16.74 1.06 -6.44
N LYS A 31 17.50 2.14 -6.60
CA LYS A 31 17.60 3.25 -5.64
C LYS A 31 16.30 4.04 -5.59
N GLN A 32 15.68 4.29 -6.74
CA GLN A 32 14.35 4.90 -6.83
C GLN A 32 13.27 4.00 -6.20
N ALA A 33 13.34 2.68 -6.41
CA ALA A 33 12.41 1.72 -5.82
C ALA A 33 12.68 1.44 -4.33
N ALA A 34 13.93 1.46 -3.87
CA ALA A 34 14.30 1.33 -2.47
C ALA A 34 13.90 2.56 -1.67
N ALA A 35 13.91 3.75 -2.29
CA ALA A 35 13.26 4.93 -1.73
C ALA A 35 11.72 4.78 -1.62
N VAL A 36 11.11 3.87 -2.38
CA VAL A 36 9.68 3.52 -2.29
C VAL A 36 9.41 2.45 -1.20
N SER A 37 10.37 1.58 -0.88
CA SER A 37 10.17 0.45 0.06
C SER A 37 10.84 0.60 1.43
N SER A 38 11.76 1.54 1.63
CA SER A 38 12.48 1.73 2.89
C SER A 38 11.88 2.87 3.73
N GLY A 39 10.81 2.59 4.48
CA GLY A 39 10.55 3.20 5.80
C GLY A 39 10.37 4.73 5.93
N GLY A 40 10.31 5.50 4.84
CA GLY A 40 10.09 6.94 4.88
C GLY A 40 8.88 7.33 4.02
N THR A 41 7.88 7.92 4.66
CA THR A 41 6.77 8.76 4.20
C THR A 41 6.88 9.47 2.83
N LEU A 42 7.14 8.78 1.71
CA LEU A 42 7.44 9.43 0.43
C LEU A 42 6.68 8.84 -0.75
N LEU A 43 5.37 8.64 -0.57
CA LEU A 43 4.45 8.97 -1.67
C LEU A 43 4.35 10.50 -1.82
N ARG A 44 5.51 11.19 -1.86
CA ARG A 44 5.55 12.62 -2.16
C ARG A 44 5.26 12.73 -3.65
N THR A 45 3.98 12.78 -3.97
CA THR A 45 3.46 13.19 -5.27
C THR A 45 3.93 14.63 -5.46
N THR A 46 5.16 14.82 -5.94
CA THR A 46 5.46 16.05 -6.67
C THR A 46 4.36 16.19 -7.73
N GLN A 47 3.84 17.38 -8.04
CA GLN A 47 2.73 17.57 -8.99
C GLN A 47 2.86 16.80 -10.34
N LYS A 48 4.07 16.32 -10.70
CA LYS A 48 4.35 15.46 -11.86
C LYS A 48 4.22 13.93 -11.64
N ARG A 49 3.89 13.45 -10.44
CA ARG A 49 3.79 12.02 -10.09
C ARG A 49 2.53 11.75 -9.28
N SER A 50 1.37 11.82 -9.93
CA SER A 50 0.15 11.21 -9.41
C SER A 50 0.26 9.68 -9.50
N LEU A 51 -0.58 8.97 -8.77
CA LEU A 51 -0.56 7.50 -8.73
C LEU A 51 -1.97 6.93 -8.74
N TYR A 52 -2.11 5.72 -9.28
CA TYR A 52 -3.36 4.99 -9.29
C TYR A 52 -3.32 3.90 -8.23
N VAL A 53 -4.34 3.85 -7.39
CA VAL A 53 -4.50 2.81 -6.37
C VAL A 53 -5.80 2.06 -6.56
N ARG A 54 -5.82 0.81 -6.11
CA ARG A 54 -7.04 0.03 -5.95
C ARG A 54 -7.44 0.02 -4.48
N ALA A 55 -8.69 0.38 -4.19
CA ALA A 55 -9.23 0.32 -2.85
C ALA A 55 -9.38 -1.13 -2.39
N LEU A 56 -8.86 -1.44 -1.21
CA LEU A 56 -8.95 -2.77 -0.60
C LEU A 56 -9.99 -2.83 0.55
N PHE A 57 -10.69 -1.73 0.79
CA PHE A 57 -11.69 -1.57 1.82
C PHE A 57 -12.72 -0.52 1.39
N ASP A 58 -13.85 -0.49 2.09
CA ASP A 58 -14.87 0.54 1.93
C ASP A 58 -14.56 1.74 2.82
N TYR A 59 -14.76 2.94 2.30
CA TYR A 59 -14.58 4.18 3.04
C TYR A 59 -15.82 5.06 2.94
N ASP A 60 -16.37 5.39 4.12
CA ASP A 60 -17.45 6.36 4.29
C ASP A 60 -16.89 7.58 5.06
N PRO A 61 -16.76 8.74 4.40
CA PRO A 61 -16.23 9.94 5.03
C PRO A 61 -17.11 10.47 6.17
N ASN A 62 -18.40 10.12 6.22
CA ASN A 62 -19.28 10.53 7.32
C ASN A 62 -18.93 9.85 8.65
N ARG A 63 -18.05 8.83 8.62
CA ARG A 63 -17.60 8.07 9.80
C ARG A 63 -16.18 8.45 10.26
N ASP A 64 -15.57 9.48 9.66
CA ASP A 64 -14.24 9.97 10.02
C ASP A 64 -14.30 11.47 10.32
N ASP A 65 -14.19 11.81 11.60
CA ASP A 65 -14.10 13.20 12.04
C ASP A 65 -12.72 13.81 11.72
N GLY A 66 -12.66 15.13 11.57
CA GLY A 66 -11.41 15.86 11.32
C GLY A 66 -10.95 15.85 9.86
N LEU A 67 -11.88 15.65 8.92
CA LEU A 67 -11.64 15.84 7.49
C LEU A 67 -11.27 17.31 7.19
N PRO A 68 -10.16 17.57 6.45
CA PRO A 68 -9.78 18.94 6.10
C PRO A 68 -10.69 19.57 5.04
N SER A 69 -11.38 18.76 4.24
CA SER A 69 -12.36 19.19 3.24
C SER A 69 -13.30 18.03 2.85
N ARG A 70 -14.02 18.14 1.73
CA ARG A 70 -14.98 17.13 1.28
C ARG A 70 -14.31 15.76 1.11
N GLY A 71 -14.75 14.79 1.90
CA GLY A 71 -14.31 13.41 1.77
C GLY A 71 -14.82 12.76 0.49
N LEU A 72 -13.99 11.89 -0.10
CA LEU A 72 -14.33 11.09 -1.27
C LEU A 72 -14.70 9.67 -0.81
N PRO A 73 -15.98 9.28 -0.83
CA PRO A 73 -16.37 7.89 -0.54
C PRO A 73 -15.88 6.95 -1.64
N PHE A 74 -15.51 5.73 -1.27
CA PHE A 74 -15.15 4.67 -2.22
C PHE A 74 -15.50 3.30 -1.66
N ARG A 75 -15.60 2.32 -2.56
CA ARG A 75 -15.84 0.92 -2.21
C ARG A 75 -14.62 0.05 -2.52
N HIS A 76 -14.56 -1.12 -1.91
CA HIS A 76 -13.60 -2.15 -2.27
C HIS A 76 -13.62 -2.40 -3.78
N GLY A 77 -12.43 -2.42 -4.39
CA GLY A 77 -12.24 -2.65 -5.81
C GLY A 77 -12.21 -1.40 -6.67
N ASP A 78 -12.69 -0.25 -6.17
CA ASP A 78 -12.62 1.04 -6.89
C ASP A 78 -11.17 1.41 -7.23
N ILE A 79 -10.96 2.02 -8.39
CA ILE A 79 -9.68 2.61 -8.79
C ILE A 79 -9.72 4.11 -8.50
N LEU A 80 -8.72 4.59 -7.78
CA LEU A 80 -8.58 6.00 -7.40
C LEU A 80 -7.33 6.59 -8.05
N HIS A 81 -7.48 7.75 -8.69
CA HIS A 81 -6.37 8.57 -9.13
C HIS A 81 -6.00 9.55 -8.02
N VAL A 82 -4.89 9.30 -7.35
CA VAL A 82 -4.37 10.12 -6.25
C VAL A 82 -3.47 11.21 -6.82
N THR A 83 -3.93 12.46 -6.71
CA THR A 83 -3.26 13.65 -7.25
C THR A 83 -2.29 14.27 -6.25
N ASN A 84 -2.57 14.13 -4.94
CA ASN A 84 -1.67 14.57 -3.89
C ASN A 84 -1.66 13.58 -2.70
N ALA A 85 -0.51 12.98 -2.43
CA ALA A 85 -0.25 12.10 -1.28
C ALA A 85 0.91 12.61 -0.39
N ALA A 86 1.22 13.91 -0.47
CA ALA A 86 2.28 14.52 0.34
C ALA A 86 1.92 14.62 1.83
N ASP A 87 0.63 14.63 2.17
CA ASP A 87 0.15 14.63 3.55
C ASP A 87 0.00 13.20 4.09
N ASP A 88 0.36 13.08 5.36
CA ASP A 88 0.52 11.84 6.08
C ASP A 88 -0.78 11.23 6.60
N GLU A 89 -1.81 12.04 6.67
CA GLU A 89 -3.14 11.69 7.17
C GLU A 89 -4.15 11.61 6.03
N TRP A 90 -4.06 12.53 5.07
CA TRP A 90 -5.11 12.78 4.09
C TRP A 90 -4.54 12.95 2.68
N TRP A 91 -5.06 12.20 1.72
CA TRP A 91 -4.68 12.30 0.32
C TRP A 91 -5.80 12.93 -0.51
N GLN A 92 -5.43 13.70 -1.53
CA GLN A 92 -6.36 14.18 -2.54
C GLN A 92 -6.44 13.15 -3.67
N ALA A 93 -7.65 12.73 -3.99
CA ALA A 93 -7.89 11.75 -5.03
C ALA A 93 -9.21 12.02 -5.75
N ARG A 94 -9.40 11.34 -6.88
CA ARG A 94 -10.69 11.22 -7.56
C ARG A 94 -10.92 9.77 -7.98
N ARG A 95 -12.18 9.34 -8.05
CA ARG A 95 -12.53 8.00 -8.57
C ARG A 95 -12.28 7.97 -10.07
N VAL A 96 -11.78 6.85 -10.57
CA VAL A 96 -11.74 6.59 -12.01
C VAL A 96 -13.05 5.92 -12.36
N LEU A 97 -13.94 6.66 -12.99
CA LEU A 97 -15.20 6.15 -13.55
C LEU A 97 -14.94 5.66 -14.97
N GLY A 98 -15.72 4.67 -15.43
CA GLY A 98 -15.68 4.26 -16.83
C GLY A 98 -16.22 5.37 -17.73
N ASP A 99 -15.60 5.55 -18.89
CA ASP A 99 -15.96 6.45 -19.99
C ASP A 99 -16.16 7.93 -19.62
N GLY A 100 -15.08 8.73 -19.71
CA GLY A 100 -15.13 10.19 -19.80
C GLY A 100 -15.56 10.98 -18.55
N GLU A 101 -16.19 10.35 -17.55
CA GLU A 101 -16.70 11.03 -16.36
C GLU A 101 -15.55 11.49 -15.45
N GLU A 102 -15.33 12.81 -15.41
CA GLU A 102 -14.33 13.41 -14.53
C GLU A 102 -14.88 13.52 -13.10
N ALA A 103 -14.58 12.52 -12.28
CA ALA A 103 -14.98 12.54 -10.88
C ALA A 103 -14.35 13.72 -10.12
N THR A 104 -15.14 14.33 -9.23
CA THR A 104 -14.69 15.42 -8.36
C THR A 104 -13.54 14.97 -7.47
N ILE A 105 -12.55 15.85 -7.27
CA ILE A 105 -11.47 15.64 -6.31
C ILE A 105 -12.06 15.71 -4.89
N GLY A 106 -11.70 14.75 -4.05
CA GLY A 106 -11.99 14.77 -2.62
C GLY A 106 -10.89 14.12 -1.80
N ILE A 107 -11.08 14.12 -0.49
CA ILE A 107 -10.09 13.63 0.47
C ILE A 107 -10.33 12.17 0.80
N VAL A 108 -9.27 11.37 0.77
CA VAL A 108 -9.26 9.97 1.19
C VAL A 108 -8.22 9.77 2.30
N PRO A 109 -8.41 8.82 3.23
CA PRO A 109 -7.43 8.54 4.26
C PRO A 109 -6.14 8.01 3.63
N SER A 110 -5.00 8.48 4.13
CA SER A 110 -3.71 7.93 3.72
C SER A 110 -3.60 6.46 4.11
N LYS A 111 -2.75 5.70 3.39
CA LYS A 111 -2.42 4.32 3.76
C LYS A 111 -1.97 4.21 5.22
N ARG A 112 -1.12 5.14 5.67
CA ARG A 112 -0.56 5.14 7.02
C ARG A 112 -1.61 5.40 8.10
N ARG A 113 -2.53 6.34 7.86
CA ARG A 113 -3.67 6.62 8.77
C ARG A 113 -4.54 5.37 8.91
N TRP A 114 -4.86 4.72 7.80
CA TRP A 114 -5.69 3.51 7.79
C TRP A 114 -5.01 2.33 8.51
N GLU A 115 -3.74 2.05 8.20
CA GLU A 115 -2.99 0.96 8.85
C GLU A 115 -2.87 1.16 10.36
N ARG A 116 -2.70 2.39 10.83
CA ARG A 116 -2.70 2.70 12.27
C ARG A 116 -4.05 2.41 12.91
N LYS A 117 -5.15 2.80 12.25
CA LYS A 117 -6.53 2.53 12.70
C LYS A 117 -6.79 1.02 12.79
N GLN A 118 -6.36 0.25 11.79
CA GLN A 118 -6.47 -1.22 11.81
C GLN A 118 -5.62 -1.85 12.91
N ARG A 119 -4.35 -1.45 13.02
CA ARG A 119 -3.44 -1.97 14.07
C ARG A 119 -3.94 -1.69 15.49
N ALA A 120 -4.60 -0.56 15.73
CA ALA A 120 -5.21 -0.24 17.01
C ALA A 120 -6.43 -1.14 17.31
N ARG A 121 -7.23 -1.48 16.29
CA ARG A 121 -8.37 -2.41 16.42
C ARG A 121 -7.90 -3.82 16.77
N ASP A 122 -6.87 -4.31 16.09
CA ASP A 122 -6.31 -5.66 16.33
C ASP A 122 -5.71 -5.77 17.74
N ARG A 123 -5.24 -4.67 18.33
CA ARG A 123 -4.75 -4.66 19.72
C ARG A 123 -5.87 -4.66 20.76
N ASN A 124 -7.07 -4.20 20.40
CA ASN A 124 -8.18 -4.06 21.32
C ASN A 124 -9.01 -5.35 21.48
N VAL A 125 -8.79 -6.37 20.65
CA VAL A 125 -9.45 -7.68 20.78
C VAL A 125 -8.71 -8.58 21.79
N LYS A 126 -8.67 -8.18 23.06
CA LYS A 126 -8.34 -9.11 24.15
C LYS A 126 -9.61 -9.89 24.52
N PHE A 127 -9.63 -11.18 24.22
CA PHE A 127 -10.63 -12.10 24.76
C PHE A 127 -10.52 -12.15 26.28
N GLN A 128 -11.52 -11.63 26.98
CA GLN A 128 -11.73 -11.94 28.39
C GLN A 128 -12.52 -13.27 28.46
N GLY A 129 -11.82 -14.37 28.18
CA GLY A 129 -12.34 -15.72 28.36
C GLY A 129 -12.06 -16.21 29.78
N GLN A 130 -13.09 -16.69 30.46
CA GLN A 130 -13.09 -17.14 31.85
C GLN A 130 -11.97 -18.12 32.20
N SER A 131 -11.45 -18.00 33.42
CA SER A 131 -10.98 -19.14 34.21
C SER A 131 -11.56 -19.00 35.61
N ALA A 132 -12.84 -19.33 35.74
CA ALA A 132 -13.40 -19.84 36.98
C ALA A 132 -13.10 -21.35 37.05
N ASN A 133 -12.88 -21.85 38.27
CA ASN A 133 -12.60 -23.24 38.67
C ASN A 133 -11.09 -23.58 38.54
N ASN A 134 -10.35 -24.00 39.56
CA ASN A 134 -10.70 -24.90 40.65
C ASN A 134 -9.59 -24.84 41.74
N ALA A 135 -9.91 -24.64 43.03
CA ALA A 135 -8.98 -24.90 44.14
C ALA A 135 -9.79 -25.29 45.40
N THR A 136 -10.27 -26.53 45.36
CA THR A 136 -10.36 -27.52 46.45
C THR A 136 -10.50 -27.01 47.90
N ASN A 137 -11.69 -27.22 48.45
CA ASN A 137 -11.84 -27.68 49.83
C ASN A 137 -11.07 -29.00 50.02
N ALA A 138 -10.17 -29.06 51.00
CA ALA A 138 -9.79 -30.28 51.72
C ALA A 138 -9.04 -29.90 53.01
N ASP A 139 -9.58 -30.37 54.14
CA ASP A 139 -9.00 -30.59 55.47
C ASP A 139 -7.63 -29.99 55.84
N LYS A 140 -7.58 -29.17 56.91
CA LYS A 140 -7.36 -29.64 58.31
C LYS A 140 -7.45 -28.50 59.32
#